data_AF-A0A8T6WA31-F1
#
_entry.id   AF-A0A8T6WA31-F1
#
_cell.length_a   1.000
_cell.length_b   1.000
_cell.length_c   1.000
_cell.angle_alpha   90.00
_cell.angle_beta   90.00
_cell.angle_gamma   90.00
#
_symmetry.space_group_name_H-M   'P 1'
#
loop_
_entity.id
_entity.type
_entity.pdbx_description
1 polymer ?
#
loop_
_entity_poly.entity_id
_entity_poly.type
_entity_poly.pdbx_seq_one_letter_code
_entity_poly.pdbx_strand_id
1 'polypeptide(L)'
;MNTAAIIVGSLVGLVLRDRFPEKIKETVLHGVGLVTVFMGVQMALKTGNLLVMIFSVLVGSIIGESLDLDEALKKAANYVKTKTRSEESRYVEGLITAFLIFSIGSMAITGAIEDGINRNPSILYAKSILDFFMSMSLASVYGLGVI
;
A
#
# COMPACT_ATOMS: atom_id res chain seq x y z
N MET A 1 -13.87 -0.71 -5.81
CA MET A 1 -13.55 0.73 -5.74
C MET A 1 -12.05 0.98 -5.66
N ASN A 2 -11.36 0.37 -4.69
CA ASN A 2 -9.93 0.59 -4.47
C ASN A 2 -9.04 0.36 -5.71
N THR A 3 -9.20 -0.74 -6.44
CA THR A 3 -8.44 -1.00 -7.68
C THR A 3 -8.59 0.11 -8.72
N ALA A 4 -9.82 0.63 -8.90
CA ALA A 4 -10.07 1.73 -9.82
C ALA A 4 -9.36 3.03 -9.35
N ALA A 5 -9.35 3.28 -8.04
CA ALA A 5 -8.63 4.40 -7.45
C ALA A 5 -7.12 4.30 -7.70
N ILE A 6 -6.52 3.11 -7.53
CA ILE A 6 -5.11 2.87 -7.82
C ILE A 6 -4.81 3.08 -9.30
N ILE A 7 -5.61 2.50 -10.21
CA ILE A 7 -5.40 2.65 -11.65
C ILE A 7 -5.46 4.12 -12.07
N VAL A 8 -6.51 4.84 -11.66
CA VAL A 8 -6.67 6.27 -12.00
C VAL A 8 -5.55 7.11 -11.38
N GLY A 9 -5.24 6.87 -10.10
CA GLY A 9 -4.16 7.58 -9.39
C GLY A 9 -2.82 7.38 -10.08
N SER A 10 -2.43 6.13 -10.36
CA SER A 10 -1.19 5.81 -11.06
C SER A 10 -1.13 6.41 -12.47
N LEU A 11 -2.21 6.36 -13.26
CA LEU A 11 -2.26 6.97 -14.58
C LEU A 11 -2.05 8.49 -14.51
N VAL A 12 -2.71 9.17 -13.56
CA VAL A 12 -2.51 10.60 -13.32
C VAL A 12 -1.06 10.87 -12.89
N GLY A 13 -0.51 10.05 -12.01
CA GLY A 13 0.88 10.15 -11.55
C GLY A 13 1.90 9.99 -12.67
N LEU A 14 1.67 9.09 -13.62
CA LEU A 14 2.51 8.91 -14.80
C LEU A 14 2.43 10.11 -15.75
N VAL A 15 1.22 10.58 -16.07
CA VAL A 15 1.01 11.71 -16.99
C VAL A 15 1.60 13.00 -16.43
N LEU A 16 1.52 13.18 -15.11
CA LEU A 16 1.99 14.39 -14.43
C LEU A 16 3.40 14.26 -13.85
N ARG A 17 4.13 13.18 -14.14
CA ARG A 17 5.48 12.89 -13.63
C ARG A 17 6.44 14.07 -13.77
N ASP A 18 6.48 14.69 -14.95
CA ASP A 18 7.37 15.81 -15.27
C ASP A 18 6.83 17.18 -14.82
N ARG A 19 5.55 17.25 -14.42
CA ARG A 19 4.89 18.49 -13.97
C ARG A 19 4.74 18.59 -12.45
N PHE A 20 4.87 17.49 -11.71
CA PHE A 20 4.75 17.49 -10.25
C PHE A 20 6.06 17.94 -9.59
N PRO A 21 6.06 19.06 -8.85
CA PRO A 21 7.20 19.44 -8.02
C PRO A 21 7.45 18.37 -6.96
N GLU A 22 8.72 18.02 -6.74
CA GLU A 22 9.11 16.99 -5.76
C GLU A 22 8.52 17.26 -4.36
N LYS A 23 8.46 18.53 -3.96
CA LYS A 23 7.86 18.98 -2.69
C LYS A 23 6.38 18.60 -2.54
N ILE A 24 5.61 18.60 -3.63
CA ILE A 24 4.19 18.22 -3.56
C ILE A 24 4.09 16.70 -3.37
N LYS A 25 4.91 15.92 -4.07
CA LYS A 25 4.97 14.45 -3.90
C LYS A 25 5.30 14.09 -2.44
N GLU A 26 6.33 14.70 -1.87
CA GLU A 26 6.72 14.51 -0.47
C GLU A 26 5.60 14.91 0.49
N THR A 27 4.94 16.05 0.26
CA THR A 27 3.84 16.52 1.11
C THR A 27 2.67 15.53 1.09
N VAL A 28 2.33 14.99 -0.08
CA VAL A 28 1.29 13.95 -0.22
C VAL A 28 1.69 12.68 0.53
N LEU A 29 2.93 12.20 0.34
CA LEU A 29 3.44 11.02 1.04
C LEU A 29 3.42 11.20 2.57
N HIS A 30 3.84 12.36 3.08
CA HIS A 30 3.79 12.68 4.50
C HIS A 30 2.35 12.73 5.03
N GLY A 31 1.44 13.36 4.28
CA GLY A 31 0.03 13.44 4.65
C GLY A 31 -0.62 12.06 4.73
N VAL A 32 -0.44 11.22 3.71
CA VAL A 32 -0.97 9.85 3.71
C VAL A 32 -0.32 9.01 4.81
N GLY A 33 1.00 9.11 4.99
CA GLY A 33 1.71 8.40 6.06
C GLY A 33 1.15 8.76 7.45
N LEU A 34 0.96 10.06 7.71
CA LEU A 34 0.40 10.55 8.98
C LEU A 34 -1.01 10.02 9.23
N VAL A 35 -1.89 10.08 8.22
CA VAL A 35 -3.27 9.55 8.34
C VAL A 35 -3.25 8.04 8.53
N THR A 36 -2.38 7.32 7.84
CA THR A 36 -2.26 5.86 7.94
C THR A 36 -1.85 5.45 9.36
N VAL A 37 -0.85 6.12 9.93
CA VAL A 37 -0.42 5.89 11.32
C VAL A 37 -1.57 6.21 12.29
N PHE A 38 -2.24 7.35 12.12
CA PHE A 38 -3.37 7.74 12.95
C PHE A 38 -4.49 6.70 12.94
N MET A 39 -4.88 6.20 11.76
CA MET A 39 -5.91 5.16 11.65
C MET A 39 -5.44 3.83 12.25
N GLY A 40 -4.18 3.44 12.03
CA GLY A 40 -3.59 2.24 12.61
C GLY A 40 -3.62 2.27 14.14
N VAL A 41 -3.24 3.40 14.75
CA VAL A 41 -3.31 3.59 16.21
C VAL A 41 -4.76 3.52 16.70
N GLN A 42 -5.70 4.21 16.04
CA GLN A 42 -7.11 4.14 16.43
C GLN A 42 -7.67 2.71 16.39
N MET A 43 -7.31 1.93 15.37
CA MET A 43 -7.75 0.54 15.25
C MET A 43 -7.09 -0.35 16.31
N ALA A 44 -5.81 -0.14 16.59
CA ALA A 44 -5.09 -0.86 17.64
C ALA A 44 -5.69 -0.59 19.04
N LEU A 45 -6.08 0.66 19.32
CA LEU A 45 -6.71 1.02 20.60
C LEU A 45 -8.10 0.43 20.79
N LYS A 46 -8.80 0.09 19.69
CA LYS A 46 -10.12 -0.58 19.74
C LYS A 46 -10.02 -2.10 19.91
N THR A 47 -8.82 -2.68 19.90
CA THR A 47 -8.66 -4.13 20.09
C THR A 47 -9.13 -4.55 21.49
N GLY A 48 -10.02 -5.56 21.53
CA GLY A 48 -10.54 -6.10 22.79
C GLY A 48 -9.59 -7.06 23.52
N ASN A 49 -8.51 -7.51 22.87
CA ASN A 49 -7.54 -8.43 23.46
C ASN A 49 -6.10 -8.11 23.02
N LEU A 50 -5.38 -7.36 23.87
CA LEU A 50 -4.00 -6.95 23.62
C LEU A 50 -3.03 -8.15 23.52
N LEU A 51 -3.25 -9.21 24.31
CA LEU A 51 -2.38 -10.40 24.27
C LEU A 51 -2.45 -11.07 22.90
N VAL A 52 -3.65 -11.24 22.34
CA VAL A 52 -3.82 -11.82 20.99
C VAL A 52 -3.12 -10.96 19.95
N MET A 53 -3.23 -9.63 20.03
CA MET A 53 -2.51 -8.73 19.12
C MET A 53 -0.99 -8.95 19.18
N ILE A 54 -0.42 -8.95 20.39
CA ILE A 54 1.03 -9.15 20.60
C ILE A 54 1.46 -10.51 20.04
N PHE A 55 0.72 -11.58 20.35
CA PHE A 55 1.02 -12.93 19.85
C PHE A 55 0.93 -13.00 18.32
N SER A 56 -0.12 -12.44 17.71
CA SER A 56 -0.28 -12.44 16.25
C SER A 56 0.85 -11.69 15.55
N VAL A 57 1.29 -10.55 16.09
CA VAL A 57 2.42 -9.78 15.52
C VAL A 57 3.71 -10.58 15.65
N LEU A 58 4.04 -11.09 16.85
CA LEU A 58 5.28 -11.84 17.07
C LEU A 58 5.36 -13.11 16.21
N VAL A 59 4.30 -13.92 16.22
CA VAL A 59 4.26 -15.16 15.43
C VAL A 59 4.29 -14.86 13.94
N GLY A 60 3.53 -13.85 13.49
CA GLY A 60 3.52 -13.41 12.10
C GLY A 60 4.90 -12.94 11.63
N SER A 61 5.61 -12.16 12.46
CA SER A 61 6.98 -11.70 12.16
C SER A 61 7.98 -12.84 12.10
N ILE A 62 7.95 -13.78 13.06
CA ILE A 62 8.85 -14.95 13.06
C ILE A 62 8.62 -15.80 11.82
N ILE A 63 7.36 -16.09 11.48
CA ILE A 63 7.02 -16.86 10.28
C ILE A 63 7.46 -16.11 9.02
N GLY A 64 7.17 -14.81 8.93
CA GLY A 64 7.53 -13.99 7.77
C GLY A 64 9.04 -13.95 7.52
N GLU A 65 9.83 -13.77 8.59
CA GLU A 65 11.29 -13.81 8.53
C GLU A 65 11.81 -15.21 8.18
N SER A 66 11.24 -16.26 8.78
CA SER A 66 11.66 -17.65 8.52
C SER A 66 11.39 -18.08 7.07
N LEU A 67 10.39 -17.49 6.42
CA LEU A 67 10.05 -17.72 5.02
C LEU A 67 10.83 -16.81 4.06
N ASP A 68 11.63 -15.88 4.58
CA ASP A 68 12.39 -14.88 3.80
C ASP A 68 11.50 -14.16 2.78
N LEU A 69 10.37 -13.62 3.26
CA LEU A 69 9.35 -13.00 2.41
C LEU A 69 9.90 -11.83 1.59
N ASP A 70 10.89 -11.11 2.11
CA ASP A 70 11.60 -10.06 1.38
C ASP A 70 12.25 -10.59 0.10
N GLU A 71 12.97 -11.70 0.19
CA GLU A 71 13.61 -12.33 -0.96
C GLU A 71 12.57 -12.96 -1.91
N ALA A 72 11.50 -13.54 -1.36
CA ALA A 72 10.37 -14.04 -2.16
C ALA A 72 9.71 -12.92 -2.98
N LEU A 73 9.44 -11.76 -2.37
CA LEU A 73 8.87 -10.59 -3.04
C LEU A 73 9.83 -10.03 -4.10
N LYS A 74 11.13 -9.95 -3.82
CA LYS A 74 12.14 -9.54 -4.82
C LYS A 74 12.19 -10.50 -6.00
N LYS A 75 12.17 -11.81 -5.78
CA LYS A 75 12.14 -12.81 -6.85
C LYS A 75 10.87 -12.70 -7.68
N ALA A 76 9.71 -12.57 -7.05
CA ALA A 76 8.43 -12.37 -7.72
C ALA A 76 8.43 -11.08 -8.55
N ALA A 77 8.89 -9.97 -7.99
CA ALA A 77 8.97 -8.69 -8.69
C ALA A 77 9.95 -8.72 -9.87
N ASN A 78 11.11 -9.37 -9.72
CA ASN A 78 12.05 -9.57 -10.83
C ASN A 78 11.46 -10.46 -11.94
N TYR A 79 10.71 -11.49 -11.57
CA TYR A 79 9.99 -12.32 -12.53
C TYR A 79 8.98 -11.50 -13.35
N VAL A 80 8.22 -10.61 -12.70
CA VAL A 80 7.29 -9.71 -13.39
C VAL A 80 8.03 -8.67 -14.25
N LYS A 81 9.15 -8.10 -13.76
CA LYS A 81 9.98 -7.16 -14.54
C LYS A 81 10.47 -7.77 -15.85
N THR A 82 11.03 -8.98 -15.78
CA THR A 82 11.57 -9.69 -16.94
C THR A 82 10.47 -10.09 -17.92
N LYS A 83 9.29 -10.51 -17.42
CA LYS A 83 8.12 -10.81 -18.26
C LYS A 83 7.60 -9.58 -19.01
N THR A 84 7.56 -8.44 -18.33
CA THR A 84 7.04 -7.17 -18.87
C THR A 84 8.08 -6.43 -19.73
N ARG A 85 9.35 -6.89 -19.74
CA ARG A 85 10.49 -6.27 -20.43
C ARG A 85 10.64 -4.78 -20.09
N SER A 86 10.36 -4.43 -18.84
CA SER A 86 10.43 -3.04 -18.39
C SER A 86 11.89 -2.61 -18.20
N GLU A 87 12.30 -1.54 -18.90
CA GLU A 87 13.64 -0.97 -18.79
C GLU A 87 13.79 0.02 -17.62
N GLU A 88 12.68 0.35 -16.92
CA GLU A 88 12.70 1.23 -15.77
C GLU A 88 13.61 0.67 -14.66
N SER A 89 14.61 1.47 -14.27
CA SER A 89 15.64 1.07 -13.30
C SER A 89 15.02 0.73 -11.93
N ARG A 90 14.02 1.50 -11.51
CA ARG A 90 13.32 1.36 -10.23
C ARG A 90 12.01 0.57 -10.30
N TYR A 91 11.77 -0.17 -11.39
CA TYR A 91 10.51 -0.93 -11.57
C TYR A 91 10.23 -1.93 -10.43
N VAL A 92 11.24 -2.71 -10.02
CA VAL A 92 11.11 -3.70 -8.93
C VAL A 92 10.83 -3.03 -7.59
N GLU A 93 11.52 -1.93 -7.31
CA GLU A 93 11.31 -1.13 -6.10
C GLU A 93 9.88 -0.60 -6.06
N GLY A 94 9.42 0.02 -7.16
CA GLY A 94 8.05 0.51 -7.31
C GLY A 94 6.98 -0.56 -7.11
N LEU A 95 7.18 -1.74 -7.71
CA LEU A 95 6.24 -2.86 -7.61
C LEU A 95 6.14 -3.41 -6.19
N ILE A 96 7.28 -3.60 -5.52
CA ILE A 96 7.30 -4.06 -4.13
C ILE A 96 6.67 -2.99 -3.23
N THR A 97 7.08 -1.73 -3.36
CA THR A 97 6.52 -0.63 -2.55
C THR A 97 5.01 -0.50 -2.73
N ALA A 98 4.51 -0.55 -3.97
CA ALA A 98 3.08 -0.53 -4.26
C ALA A 98 2.36 -1.73 -3.63
N PHE A 99 2.90 -2.94 -3.77
CA PHE A 99 2.31 -4.15 -3.21
C PHE A 99 2.21 -4.10 -1.68
N LEU A 100 3.28 -3.69 -1.00
CA LEU A 100 3.32 -3.56 0.46
C LEU A 100 2.25 -2.57 0.96
N ILE A 101 2.11 -1.42 0.28
CA ILE A 101 1.19 -0.36 0.71
C ILE A 101 -0.26 -0.71 0.37
N PHE A 102 -0.54 -1.17 -0.86
CA PHE A 102 -1.91 -1.39 -1.33
C PHE A 102 -2.48 -2.72 -0.87
N SER A 103 -1.70 -3.79 -0.91
CA SER A 103 -2.21 -5.16 -0.80
C SER A 103 -1.98 -5.79 0.58
N ILE A 104 -0.88 -5.48 1.27
CA ILE A 104 -0.58 -6.08 2.58
C ILE A 104 -1.29 -5.34 3.73
N GLY A 105 -1.85 -4.16 3.48
CA GLY A 105 -2.57 -3.38 4.48
C GLY A 105 -3.78 -4.13 5.06
N SER A 106 -3.85 -4.21 6.40
CA SER A 106 -4.95 -4.87 7.15
C SER A 106 -6.31 -4.19 6.99
N MET A 107 -6.33 -2.94 6.51
CA MET A 107 -7.54 -2.12 6.32
C MET A 107 -8.52 -2.70 5.30
N ALA A 108 -8.05 -3.47 4.31
CA ALA A 108 -8.94 -4.12 3.36
C ALA A 108 -9.78 -5.21 4.04
N ILE A 109 -9.13 -6.04 4.87
CA ILE A 109 -9.78 -7.13 5.60
C ILE A 109 -10.69 -6.57 6.69
N THR A 110 -10.15 -5.71 7.55
CA THR A 110 -10.92 -5.10 8.65
C THR A 110 -12.03 -4.20 8.14
N GLY A 111 -11.83 -3.47 7.04
CA GLY A 111 -12.87 -2.68 6.39
C GLY A 111 -13.99 -3.53 5.80
N ALA A 112 -13.67 -4.68 5.19
CA ALA A 112 -14.68 -5.62 4.70
C ALA A 112 -15.51 -6.24 5.85
N ILE A 113 -14.87 -6.56 6.98
CA ILE A 113 -15.55 -7.06 8.18
C ILE A 113 -16.48 -5.98 8.75
N GLU A 114 -15.99 -4.75 8.90
CA GLU A 114 -16.77 -3.62 9.43
C GLU A 114 -17.97 -3.27 8.53
N ASP A 115 -17.78 -3.28 7.21
CA ASP A 115 -18.86 -3.07 6.25
C ASP A 115 -19.89 -4.21 6.29
N GLY A 116 -19.43 -5.47 6.40
CA GLY A 116 -20.33 -6.62 6.50
C GLY A 116 -21.16 -6.66 7.78
N ILE A 117 -20.58 -6.30 8.93
CA ILE A 117 -21.25 -6.40 10.23
C ILE A 117 -22.03 -5.13 10.55
N ASN A 118 -21.40 -3.95 10.40
CA ASN A 118 -21.94 -2.68 10.83
C ASN A 118 -22.51 -1.84 9.67
N ARG A 119 -22.48 -2.35 8.43
CA ARG A 119 -22.87 -1.63 7.20
C ARG A 119 -22.16 -0.29 7.06
N ASN A 120 -20.89 -0.26 7.48
CA ASN A 120 -20.06 0.93 7.50
C ASN A 120 -18.84 0.78 6.58
N PRO A 121 -18.93 1.21 5.31
CA PRO A 121 -17.83 1.14 4.34
C PRO A 121 -16.78 2.25 4.52
N SER A 122 -16.84 3.05 5.60
CA SER A 122 -15.97 4.23 5.77
C SER A 122 -14.48 3.87 5.73
N ILE A 123 -14.07 2.71 6.27
CA ILE A 123 -12.67 2.25 6.24
C ILE A 123 -12.23 1.93 4.80
N LEU A 124 -13.09 1.30 4.00
CA LEU A 124 -12.83 0.98 2.59
C LEU A 124 -12.75 2.24 1.72
N TYR A 125 -13.59 3.24 2.02
CA TYR A 125 -13.51 4.55 1.37
C TYR A 125 -12.24 5.30 1.74
N ALA A 126 -11.90 5.35 3.04
CA ALA A 126 -10.65 5.94 3.49
C ALA A 126 -9.45 5.28 2.80
N LYS A 127 -9.39 3.94 2.76
CA LYS A 127 -8.34 3.21 2.04
C LYS A 127 -8.27 3.59 0.57
N SER A 128 -9.41 3.68 -0.12
CA SER A 128 -9.45 4.04 -1.55
C SER A 128 -8.91 5.45 -1.82
N ILE A 129 -9.20 6.41 -0.94
CA ILE A 129 -8.67 7.79 -1.05
C ILE A 129 -7.16 7.80 -0.79
N LEU A 130 -6.70 7.11 0.26
CA LEU A 130 -5.26 7.04 0.57
C LEU A 130 -4.48 6.38 -0.58
N ASP A 131 -4.97 5.25 -1.08
CA ASP A 131 -4.31 4.52 -2.17
C ASP A 131 -4.34 5.29 -3.50
N PHE A 132 -5.35 6.14 -3.75
CA PHE A 132 -5.37 7.06 -4.91
C PHE A 132 -4.20 8.05 -4.87
N PHE A 133 -4.03 8.75 -3.75
CA PHE A 133 -2.96 9.74 -3.61
C PHE A 133 -1.58 9.08 -3.56
N MET A 134 -1.48 7.90 -2.92
CA MET A 134 -0.23 7.13 -2.88
C MET A 134 0.15 6.59 -4.25
N SER A 135 -0.77 5.99 -5.00
CA SER A 135 -0.51 5.49 -6.35
C SER A 135 -0.09 6.60 -7.30
N MET A 136 -0.72 7.78 -7.20
CA MET A 136 -0.30 8.96 -7.95
C MET A 136 1.15 9.37 -7.62
N SER A 137 1.49 9.50 -6.34
CA SER A 137 2.84 9.89 -5.94
C SER A 137 3.88 8.83 -6.32
N LEU A 138 3.60 7.55 -6.01
CA LEU A 138 4.50 6.44 -6.30
C LEU A 138 4.71 6.28 -7.81
N ALA A 139 3.67 6.35 -8.63
CA ALA A 139 3.81 6.22 -10.08
C ALA A 139 4.62 7.38 -10.69
N SER A 140 4.55 8.58 -10.12
CA SER A 140 5.39 9.71 -10.54
C SER A 140 6.89 9.50 -10.22
N VAL A 141 7.21 8.67 -9.21
CA VAL A 141 8.60 8.40 -8.79
C VAL A 141 9.15 7.13 -9.45
N TYR A 142 8.35 6.06 -9.44
CA TYR A 142 8.73 4.70 -9.82
C TYR A 142 8.24 4.28 -11.21
N GLY A 143 7.43 5.11 -11.87
CA GLY A 143 6.93 4.84 -13.20
C GLY A 143 5.94 3.68 -13.24
N LEU A 144 6.01 2.88 -14.31
CA LEU A 144 5.09 1.78 -14.59
C LEU A 144 5.13 0.63 -13.58
N GLY A 145 6.09 0.61 -12.65
CA GLY A 145 6.18 -0.41 -11.60
C GLY A 145 5.00 -0.41 -10.62
N VAL A 146 4.21 0.66 -10.57
CA VAL A 146 3.15 0.85 -9.58
C VAL A 146 1.76 0.38 -10.07
N ILE A 147 1.62 0.12 -11.38
CA ILE A 147 0.34 -0.28 -12.01
C ILE A 147 0.21 -1.80 -12.07
#